data_AF-A0A933QFC8-F1
#
_entry.id   AF-A0A933QFC8-F1
#
_cell.length_a   1.000
_cell.length_b   1.000
_cell.length_c   1.000
_cell.angle_alpha   90.00
_cell.angle_beta   90.00
_cell.angle_gamma   90.00
#
_symmetry.space_group_name_H-M   'P 1'
#
loop_
_entity.id
_entity.type
_entity.pdbx_description
1 polymer ?
#
loop_
_entity_poly.entity_id
_entity_poly.type
_entity_poly.pdbx_seq_one_letter_code
_entity_poly.pdbx_strand_id
1 'polypeptide(L)'
;MKTTLLSLSLAALLLAGCSKTVTWKEEVQLSDGRVIVVERETFNVSGGDEMAHGSGYRPSEARIRINTEGIVTEWHSTKKDRSQWPENPLVLDIVNGEVIVMSAVPTSPTCDTYSKYVFHNGLWREETLPEEFPRRDTNLYLRDAMGMPSFVDLPTKSKENQSSRYPRRLRQVGPHRTFCHG
;
A
#
# COMPACT_ATOMS: atom_id res chain seq x y z
N MET A 1 18.06 -35.07 -53.32
CA MET A 1 16.81 -34.44 -52.84
C MET A 1 17.18 -33.26 -51.95
N LYS A 2 16.80 -32.05 -52.33
CA LYS A 2 17.11 -30.81 -51.58
C LYS A 2 15.96 -30.54 -50.61
N THR A 3 16.24 -30.61 -49.31
CA THR A 3 15.31 -30.25 -48.24
C THR A 3 15.44 -28.75 -47.99
N THR A 4 14.46 -27.99 -48.47
CA THR A 4 14.34 -26.55 -48.18
C THR A 4 13.54 -26.37 -46.89
N LEU A 5 14.22 -26.02 -45.80
CA LEU A 5 13.62 -25.58 -44.54
C LEU A 5 13.03 -24.18 -44.75
N LEU A 6 11.69 -24.06 -44.77
CA LEU A 6 11.03 -22.76 -44.62
C LEU A 6 10.84 -22.47 -43.12
N SER A 7 11.63 -21.52 -42.65
CA SER A 7 11.56 -20.87 -41.35
C SER A 7 10.20 -20.17 -41.17
N LEU A 8 9.36 -20.67 -40.27
CA LEU A 8 8.16 -19.98 -39.81
C LEU A 8 8.54 -19.07 -38.63
N SER A 9 8.68 -17.78 -38.91
CA SER A 9 9.03 -16.75 -37.92
C SER A 9 7.93 -16.65 -36.86
N LEU A 10 8.24 -17.15 -35.66
CA LEU A 10 7.41 -17.05 -34.46
C LEU A 10 7.38 -15.57 -34.00
N ALA A 11 6.33 -14.84 -34.40
CA ALA A 11 6.04 -13.51 -33.89
C ALA A 11 5.51 -13.61 -32.44
N ALA A 12 6.43 -13.79 -31.48
CA ALA A 12 6.15 -13.60 -30.07
C ALA A 12 6.04 -12.09 -29.80
N LEU A 13 4.86 -11.52 -30.10
CA LEU A 13 4.45 -10.23 -29.59
C LEU A 13 4.32 -10.36 -28.06
N LEU A 14 5.40 -10.06 -27.37
CA LEU A 14 5.40 -9.77 -25.95
C LEU A 14 4.41 -8.62 -25.73
N LEU A 15 3.21 -8.96 -25.26
CA LEU A 15 2.27 -8.03 -24.64
C LEU A 15 2.93 -7.53 -23.35
N ALA A 16 3.88 -6.62 -23.48
CA ALA A 16 4.39 -5.83 -22.37
C ALA A 16 3.24 -4.92 -21.94
N GLY A 17 2.39 -5.41 -21.03
CA GLY A 17 1.45 -4.56 -20.32
C GLY A 17 2.24 -3.44 -19.66
N CYS A 18 1.96 -2.19 -20.02
CA CYS A 18 2.63 -1.04 -19.43
C CYS A 18 2.40 -1.05 -17.92
N SER A 19 3.46 -1.30 -17.15
CA SER A 19 3.45 -1.11 -15.72
C SER A 19 3.90 0.32 -15.39
N LYS A 20 3.35 0.88 -14.32
CA LYS A 20 3.73 2.21 -13.82
C LYS A 20 4.02 2.12 -12.34
N THR A 21 5.25 2.44 -11.98
CA THR A 21 5.65 2.58 -10.57
C THR A 21 5.54 4.04 -10.17
N VAL A 22 5.02 4.28 -8.97
CA VAL A 22 4.98 5.60 -8.34
C VAL A 22 5.75 5.50 -7.04
N THR A 23 6.72 6.39 -6.86
CA THR A 23 7.62 6.42 -5.70
C THR A 23 7.58 7.79 -5.05
N TRP A 24 7.52 7.83 -3.72
CA TRP A 24 7.61 9.07 -2.95
C TRP A 24 8.27 8.81 -1.60
N LYS A 25 8.65 9.90 -0.93
CA LYS A 25 9.09 9.88 0.46
C LYS A 25 8.06 10.58 1.34
N GLU A 26 7.94 10.19 2.59
CA GLU A 26 7.12 10.92 3.54
C GLU A 26 7.72 10.93 4.95
N GLU A 27 7.55 12.06 5.65
CA GLU A 27 7.83 12.14 7.09
C GLU A 27 6.79 11.32 7.84
N VAL A 28 7.15 10.59 8.88
CA VAL A 28 6.22 9.84 9.74
C VAL A 28 6.53 10.18 11.18
N GLN A 29 5.54 10.72 11.90
CA GLN A 29 5.65 10.92 13.33
C GLN A 29 5.26 9.62 14.04
N LEU A 30 6.21 9.07 14.79
CA LEU A 30 6.05 7.87 15.60
C LEU A 30 5.32 8.19 16.90
N SER A 31 4.82 7.17 17.59
CA SER A 31 4.09 7.33 18.85
C SER A 31 4.93 7.94 19.98
N ASP A 32 6.25 7.78 19.92
CA ASP A 32 7.21 8.38 20.86
C ASP A 32 7.60 9.83 20.52
N GLY A 33 7.00 10.40 19.46
CA GLY A 33 7.21 11.78 19.02
C GLY A 33 8.38 11.97 18.06
N ARG A 34 9.22 10.95 17.81
CA ARG A 34 10.26 11.02 16.78
C ARG A 34 9.62 11.16 15.39
N VAL A 35 10.35 11.81 14.48
CA VAL A 35 9.97 11.90 13.07
C VAL A 35 11.02 11.17 12.24
N ILE A 36 10.58 10.21 11.43
CA ILE A 36 11.43 9.49 10.47
C ILE A 36 10.99 9.81 9.04
N VAL A 37 11.82 9.51 8.06
CA VAL A 37 11.43 9.55 6.65
C VAL A 37 11.39 8.12 6.11
N VAL A 38 10.29 7.76 5.45
CA VAL A 38 10.15 6.47 4.77
C VAL A 38 10.05 6.65 3.27
N GLU A 39 10.46 5.62 2.54
CA GLU A 39 10.26 5.53 1.10
C GLU A 39 9.06 4.64 0.80
N ARG A 40 8.22 5.07 -0.13
CA ARG A 40 7.01 4.37 -0.53
C ARG A 40 6.99 4.14 -2.02
N GLU A 41 6.49 2.96 -2.38
CA GLU A 41 6.30 2.58 -3.77
C GLU A 41 4.94 1.93 -3.97
N THR A 42 4.29 2.27 -5.08
CA THR A 42 3.09 1.58 -5.57
C THR A 42 3.35 1.13 -7.00
N PHE A 43 3.25 -0.18 -7.22
CA PHE A 43 3.34 -0.76 -8.56
C PHE A 43 1.94 -0.86 -9.14
N ASN A 44 1.77 -0.38 -10.36
CA ASN A 44 0.51 -0.47 -11.08
C ASN A 44 0.70 -1.27 -12.36
N VAL A 45 -0.30 -2.07 -12.69
CA VAL A 45 -0.38 -2.80 -13.96
C VAL A 45 -1.49 -2.21 -14.82
N SER A 46 -1.27 -2.19 -16.13
CA SER A 46 -2.31 -1.86 -17.11
C SER A 46 -3.35 -2.98 -17.18
N GLY A 47 -4.65 -2.62 -17.19
CA GLY A 47 -5.73 -3.55 -17.52
C GLY A 47 -6.95 -3.41 -16.61
N GLY A 48 -8.13 -3.32 -17.22
CA GLY A 48 -9.41 -3.48 -16.53
C GLY A 48 -9.63 -4.94 -16.09
N ASP A 49 -10.57 -5.16 -15.19
CA ASP A 49 -10.98 -6.52 -14.86
C ASP A 49 -11.46 -7.25 -16.12
N GLU A 50 -11.38 -8.59 -16.13
CA GLU A 50 -11.71 -9.48 -17.26
C GLU A 50 -13.11 -9.25 -17.88
N MET A 51 -13.94 -8.37 -17.30
CA MET A 51 -15.25 -7.97 -17.82
C MET A 51 -15.56 -6.45 -17.79
N ALA A 52 -14.58 -5.53 -17.68
CA ALA A 52 -14.88 -4.09 -17.64
C ALA A 52 -14.00 -3.24 -18.60
N HIS A 53 -14.67 -2.48 -19.47
CA HIS A 53 -14.12 -1.44 -20.35
C HIS A 53 -13.51 -0.25 -19.57
N GLY A 54 -12.43 -0.48 -18.83
CA GLY A 54 -11.69 0.56 -18.13
C GLY A 54 -10.25 0.69 -18.63
N SER A 55 -9.95 1.75 -19.37
CA SER A 55 -8.56 2.16 -19.62
C SER A 55 -8.00 2.81 -18.34
N GLY A 56 -7.40 2.02 -17.45
CA GLY A 56 -6.84 2.50 -16.19
C GLY A 56 -5.66 1.67 -15.69
N TYR A 57 -4.84 2.30 -14.84
CA TYR A 57 -3.79 1.64 -14.07
C TYR A 57 -4.36 1.18 -12.74
N ARG A 58 -4.06 -0.06 -12.34
CA ARG A 58 -4.54 -0.66 -11.11
C ARG A 58 -3.36 -1.02 -10.20
N PRO A 59 -3.31 -0.59 -8.91
CA PRO A 59 -2.28 -1.04 -8.00
C PRO A 59 -2.26 -2.57 -7.87
N SER A 60 -1.08 -3.16 -8.05
CA SER A 60 -0.79 -4.58 -7.89
C SER A 60 0.04 -4.88 -6.65
N GLU A 61 0.80 -3.90 -6.18
CA GLU A 61 1.68 -4.02 -5.02
C GLU A 61 1.91 -2.64 -4.37
N ALA A 62 2.06 -2.64 -3.05
CA ALA A 62 2.48 -1.50 -2.24
C ALA A 62 3.69 -1.88 -1.39
N ARG A 63 4.69 -1.00 -1.29
CA ARG A 63 5.89 -1.18 -0.45
C ARG A 63 6.16 0.04 0.41
N ILE A 64 6.73 -0.20 1.59
CA ILE A 64 7.31 0.81 2.48
C ILE A 64 8.72 0.35 2.85
N ARG A 65 9.74 1.16 2.55
CA ARG A 65 11.10 0.99 3.07
C ARG A 65 11.34 1.92 4.23
N ILE A 66 11.77 1.33 5.32
CA ILE A 66 11.86 1.95 6.64
C ILE A 66 13.32 1.82 7.05
N ASN A 67 14.01 2.96 7.14
CA ASN A 67 15.40 2.99 7.59
C ASN A 67 15.45 3.40 9.07
N THR A 68 15.83 2.46 9.92
CA THR A 68 16.03 2.67 11.35
C THR A 68 17.50 2.46 11.66
N GLU A 69 18.20 3.56 11.99
CA GLU A 69 19.61 3.50 12.41
C GLU A 69 20.54 2.79 11.39
N GLY A 70 20.24 2.92 10.09
CA GLY A 70 21.01 2.29 9.02
C GLY A 70 20.54 0.89 8.64
N ILE A 71 19.60 0.31 9.39
CA ILE A 71 18.96 -0.96 9.05
C ILE A 71 17.72 -0.65 8.20
N VAL A 72 17.69 -1.18 6.98
CA VAL A 72 16.54 -1.04 6.08
C VAL A 72 15.64 -2.27 6.22
N THR A 73 14.38 -2.03 6.55
CA THR A 73 13.31 -3.04 6.57
C THR A 73 12.26 -2.68 5.54
N GLU A 74 11.69 -3.68 4.86
CA GLU A 74 10.69 -3.46 3.81
C GLU A 74 9.39 -4.18 4.16
N TRP A 75 8.31 -3.43 4.38
CA TRP A 75 6.95 -3.97 4.38
C TRP A 75 6.41 -3.97 2.96
N HIS A 76 5.76 -5.05 2.53
CA HIS A 76 5.08 -5.09 1.24
C HIS A 76 3.72 -5.77 1.33
N SER A 77 2.80 -5.36 0.46
CA SER A 77 1.50 -5.98 0.28
C SER A 77 1.22 -6.18 -1.19
N THR A 78 0.71 -7.36 -1.54
CA THR A 78 0.27 -7.74 -2.87
C THR A 78 -1.21 -8.12 -2.85
N LYS A 79 -1.82 -8.24 -4.02
CA LYS A 79 -3.18 -8.75 -4.14
C LYS A 79 -3.27 -10.20 -3.64
N LYS A 80 -4.19 -10.47 -2.71
CA LYS A 80 -4.50 -11.85 -2.28
C LYS A 80 -5.36 -12.60 -3.30
N ASP A 81 -6.22 -11.89 -4.04
CA ASP A 81 -7.03 -12.44 -5.13
C ASP A 81 -7.23 -11.44 -6.29
N ARG A 82 -7.88 -11.87 -7.39
CA ARG A 82 -8.08 -11.03 -8.59
C ARG A 82 -8.97 -9.80 -8.32
N SER A 83 -9.91 -9.90 -7.39
CA SER A 83 -10.87 -8.86 -7.01
C SER A 83 -10.36 -7.92 -5.92
N GLN A 84 -9.29 -8.29 -5.22
CA GLN A 84 -8.72 -7.52 -4.13
C GLN A 84 -7.63 -6.56 -4.62
N TRP A 85 -7.50 -5.48 -3.85
CA TRP A 85 -6.42 -4.52 -3.95
C TRP A 85 -5.31 -4.88 -2.96
N PRO A 86 -4.06 -4.46 -3.18
CA PRO A 86 -3.07 -4.44 -2.12
C PRO A 86 -3.59 -3.69 -0.90
N GLU A 87 -3.13 -4.07 0.28
CA GLU A 87 -3.55 -3.42 1.51
C GLU A 87 -3.03 -1.98 1.57
N ASN A 88 -3.85 -1.07 2.08
CA ASN A 88 -3.48 0.32 2.27
C ASN A 88 -2.81 0.48 3.64
N PRO A 89 -1.50 0.76 3.73
CA PRO A 89 -0.88 1.01 5.01
C PRO A 89 -1.31 2.38 5.55
N LEU A 90 -1.72 2.40 6.81
CA LEU A 90 -2.37 3.54 7.47
C LEU A 90 -1.54 4.08 8.64
N VAL A 91 -0.89 3.20 9.38
CA VAL A 91 -0.05 3.54 10.53
C VAL A 91 1.29 2.84 10.39
N LEU A 92 2.37 3.58 10.64
CA LEU A 92 3.70 3.06 10.89
C LEU A 92 4.18 3.53 12.27
N ASP A 93 4.67 2.61 13.08
CA ASP A 93 5.16 2.93 14.42
C ASP A 93 6.39 2.09 14.77
N ILE A 94 7.14 2.51 15.79
CA ILE A 94 8.24 1.72 16.35
C ILE A 94 8.04 1.64 17.85
N VAL A 95 7.67 0.46 18.34
CA VAL A 95 7.36 0.24 19.76
C VAL A 95 8.31 -0.83 20.29
N ASN A 96 9.06 -0.51 21.34
CA ASN A 96 10.05 -1.43 21.93
C ASN A 96 11.07 -2.00 20.91
N GLY A 97 11.43 -1.20 19.90
CA GLY A 97 12.36 -1.60 18.84
C GLY A 97 11.72 -2.40 17.70
N GLU A 98 10.43 -2.72 17.78
CA GLU A 98 9.71 -3.45 16.74
C GLU A 98 9.00 -2.48 15.80
N VAL A 99 9.16 -2.69 14.50
CA VAL A 99 8.46 -1.91 13.47
C VAL A 99 7.06 -2.46 13.30
N ILE A 100 6.05 -1.60 13.45
CA ILE A 100 4.64 -1.97 13.37
C ILE A 100 4.01 -1.27 12.17
N VAL A 101 3.32 -2.01 11.31
CA VAL A 101 2.47 -1.46 10.25
C VAL A 101 1.04 -1.89 10.50
N MET A 102 0.11 -0.94 10.54
CA MET A 102 -1.32 -1.24 10.45
C MET A 102 -1.83 -0.85 9.08
N SER A 103 -2.60 -1.74 8.46
CA SER A 103 -3.15 -1.57 7.12
C SER A 103 -4.66 -1.79 7.12
N ALA A 104 -5.32 -1.35 6.04
CA ALA A 104 -6.71 -1.66 5.76
C ALA A 104 -6.84 -2.38 4.41
N VAL A 105 -7.69 -3.41 4.40
CA VAL A 105 -8.12 -4.10 3.19
C VAL A 105 -9.64 -3.95 3.01
N PRO A 106 -10.13 -3.52 1.84
CA PRO A 106 -11.55 -3.55 1.55
C PRO A 106 -12.08 -4.98 1.58
N THR A 107 -13.08 -5.24 2.42
CA THR A 107 -13.75 -6.54 2.54
C THR A 107 -15.14 -6.56 1.89
N SER A 108 -15.71 -5.37 1.69
CA SER A 108 -16.93 -5.16 0.92
C SER A 108 -16.90 -3.73 0.34
N PRO A 109 -17.86 -3.33 -0.52
CA PRO A 109 -17.96 -1.95 -1.01
C PRO A 109 -18.05 -0.90 0.11
N THR A 110 -18.51 -1.30 1.30
CA THR A 110 -18.79 -0.42 2.43
C THR A 110 -17.94 -0.72 3.66
N CYS A 111 -17.12 -1.78 3.67
CA CYS A 111 -16.38 -2.18 4.86
C CYS A 111 -14.90 -2.45 4.57
N ASP A 112 -14.04 -1.91 5.43
CA ASP A 112 -12.61 -2.21 5.49
C ASP A 112 -12.31 -3.04 6.75
N THR A 113 -11.39 -3.99 6.65
CA THR A 113 -10.85 -4.71 7.81
C THR A 113 -9.40 -4.31 8.03
N TYR A 114 -9.03 -4.09 9.27
CA TYR A 114 -7.67 -3.72 9.66
C TYR A 114 -6.81 -4.96 9.94
N SER A 115 -5.56 -4.90 9.52
CA SER A 115 -4.52 -5.88 9.82
C SER A 115 -3.37 -5.20 10.58
N LYS A 116 -2.65 -5.96 11.40
CA LYS A 116 -1.44 -5.50 12.09
C LYS A 116 -0.27 -6.39 11.70
N TYR A 117 0.83 -5.77 11.31
CA TYR A 117 2.08 -6.43 11.00
C TYR A 117 3.17 -5.97 11.96
N VAL A 118 3.95 -6.89 12.49
CA VAL A 118 5.09 -6.62 13.36
C VAL A 118 6.34 -7.22 12.73
N PHE A 119 7.39 -6.41 12.60
CA PHE A 119 8.70 -6.86 12.17
C PHE A 119 9.54 -7.28 13.37
N HIS A 120 9.86 -8.57 13.44
CA HIS A 120 10.63 -9.16 14.53
C HIS A 120 11.58 -10.23 14.00
N ASN A 121 12.84 -10.20 14.43
CA ASN A 121 13.89 -11.15 14.00
C ASN A 121 14.02 -11.29 12.48
N GLY A 122 13.96 -10.17 11.75
CA GLY A 122 14.14 -10.17 10.29
C GLY A 122 12.90 -10.57 9.49
N LEU A 123 11.76 -10.78 10.13
CA LEU A 123 10.54 -11.28 9.49
C LEU A 123 9.31 -10.46 9.87
N TRP A 124 8.44 -10.23 8.90
CA TRP A 124 7.10 -9.71 9.15
C TRP A 124 6.17 -10.81 9.61
N ARG A 125 5.39 -10.53 10.66
CA ARG A 125 4.32 -11.40 11.15
C ARG A 125 3.03 -10.62 11.21
N GLU A 126 1.98 -11.19 10.64
CA GLU A 126 0.62 -10.69 10.88
C GLU A 126 0.20 -11.09 12.29
N GLU A 127 -0.21 -10.11 13.09
CA GLU A 127 -0.79 -10.32 14.41
C GLU A 127 -2.29 -10.15 14.36
N THR A 128 -3.01 -11.08 15.00
CA THR A 128 -4.47 -10.97 15.11
C THR A 128 -4.84 -9.77 15.96
N LEU A 129 -5.54 -8.81 15.35
CA LEU A 129 -6.18 -7.74 16.08
C LEU A 129 -7.43 -8.27 16.81
N PRO A 130 -7.63 -7.89 18.08
CA PRO A 130 -8.90 -8.14 18.76
C PRO A 130 -10.04 -7.41 18.04
N GLU A 131 -11.28 -7.80 18.31
CA GLU A 131 -12.46 -7.16 17.72
C GLU A 131 -12.52 -5.67 18.04
N GLU A 132 -12.08 -5.29 19.24
CA GLU A 132 -11.92 -3.91 19.69
C GLU A 132 -10.48 -3.63 20.13
N PHE A 133 -9.93 -2.50 19.71
CA PHE A 133 -8.61 -2.03 20.12
C PHE A 133 -8.56 -0.49 20.16
N PRO A 134 -7.56 0.10 20.82
CA PRO A 134 -7.45 1.55 20.92
C PRO A 134 -7.39 2.20 19.53
N ARG A 135 -8.20 3.24 19.35
CA ARG A 135 -8.17 4.05 18.13
C ARG A 135 -6.78 4.69 17.97
N ARG A 136 -6.27 4.70 16.74
CA ARG A 136 -5.04 5.40 16.34
C ARG A 136 -5.31 6.31 15.15
N ASP A 137 -4.72 7.49 15.14
CA ASP A 137 -4.75 8.36 13.96
C ASP A 137 -3.75 7.85 12.92
N THR A 138 -4.08 8.04 11.65
CA THR A 138 -3.20 7.62 10.55
C THR A 138 -2.05 8.59 10.38
N ASN A 139 -0.86 8.03 10.20
CA ASN A 139 0.37 8.79 10.00
C ASN A 139 1.06 8.47 8.68
N LEU A 140 0.44 7.66 7.81
CA LEU A 140 0.89 7.42 6.44
C LEU A 140 -0.05 8.11 5.44
N TYR A 141 0.53 8.73 4.42
CA TYR A 141 -0.21 9.42 3.38
C TYR A 141 -0.83 8.44 2.40
N LEU A 142 -2.14 8.58 2.15
CA LEU A 142 -2.86 7.80 1.15
C LEU A 142 -3.54 8.70 0.13
N ARG A 143 -3.16 8.55 -1.13
CA ARG A 143 -3.81 9.20 -2.26
C ARG A 143 -3.67 8.31 -3.49
N ASP A 144 -4.53 8.53 -4.47
CA ASP A 144 -4.40 7.90 -5.77
C ASP A 144 -3.02 8.24 -6.38
N ALA A 145 -2.39 7.24 -7.00
CA ALA A 145 -0.99 7.33 -7.41
C ALA A 145 -0.70 8.40 -8.50
N MET A 146 -1.74 9.02 -9.07
CA MET A 146 -1.58 10.07 -10.08
C MET A 146 -1.32 11.43 -9.43
N GLY A 147 -0.15 12.00 -9.72
CA GLY A 147 0.24 13.32 -9.20
C GLY A 147 0.79 13.29 -7.78
N MET A 148 1.32 12.14 -7.35
CA MET A 148 1.94 12.02 -6.04
C MET A 148 3.21 12.88 -5.97
N PRO A 149 3.36 13.77 -4.97
CA PRO A 149 4.57 14.56 -4.82
C PRO A 149 5.75 13.64 -4.47
N SER A 150 6.97 14.07 -4.80
CA SER A 150 8.18 13.29 -4.46
C SER A 150 8.44 13.21 -2.95
N PHE A 151 7.92 14.18 -2.19
CA PHE A 151 8.04 14.25 -0.74
C PHE A 151 6.74 14.77 -0.12
N VAL A 152 6.33 14.18 1.01
CA VAL A 152 5.16 14.59 1.80
C VAL A 152 5.59 14.85 3.24
N ASP A 153 5.49 16.10 3.70
CA ASP A 153 5.80 16.50 5.06
C ASP A 153 4.59 16.37 6.01
N LEU A 154 4.83 16.46 7.32
CA LEU A 154 3.75 16.41 8.32
C LEU A 154 2.68 17.50 8.13
N PRO A 155 3.03 18.77 7.85
CA PRO A 155 2.03 19.82 7.57
C PRO A 155 1.11 19.48 6.38
N THR A 156 1.66 18.94 5.29
CA THR A 156 0.88 18.54 4.11
C THR A 156 -0.12 17.45 4.47
N LYS A 157 0.29 16.43 5.23
CA LYS A 157 -0.62 15.36 5.68
C LYS A 157 -1.70 15.88 6.63
N SER A 158 -1.35 16.76 7.56
CA SER A 158 -2.31 17.38 8.48
C SER A 158 -3.39 18.14 7.70
N LYS A 159 -2.98 18.94 6.70
CA LYS A 159 -3.89 19.67 5.82
C LYS A 159 -4.82 18.73 5.04
N GLU A 160 -4.30 17.65 4.49
CA GLU A 160 -5.09 16.66 3.73
C GLU A 160 -6.06 15.89 4.65
N ASN A 161 -5.62 15.47 5.83
CA ASN A 161 -6.49 14.82 6.83
C ASN A 161 -7.65 15.71 7.30
N GLN A 162 -7.48 17.04 7.26
CA GLN A 162 -8.54 18.02 7.56
C GLN A 162 -9.47 18.28 6.36
N SER A 163 -9.05 17.96 5.14
CA SER A 163 -9.85 18.15 3.93
C SER A 163 -11.15 17.34 3.97
N SER A 164 -12.27 17.93 3.58
CA SER A 164 -13.55 17.21 3.46
C SER A 164 -13.52 16.12 2.38
N ARG A 165 -12.57 16.20 1.44
CA ARG A 165 -12.39 15.22 0.36
C ARG A 165 -11.67 13.95 0.81
N TYR A 166 -10.92 14.01 1.91
CA TYR A 166 -10.16 12.88 2.40
C TYR A 166 -11.08 11.87 3.11
N PRO A 167 -11.18 10.61 2.67
CA PRO A 167 -12.14 9.67 3.23
C PRO A 167 -11.95 9.49 4.75
N ARG A 168 -13.04 9.61 5.53
CA ARG A 168 -12.99 9.46 6.99
C ARG A 168 -12.38 8.12 7.43
N ARG A 169 -12.66 7.05 6.69
CA ARG A 169 -12.13 5.70 6.92
C ARG A 169 -10.61 5.59 6.85
N LEU A 170 -9.94 6.53 6.18
CA LEU A 170 -8.48 6.57 6.04
C LEU A 170 -7.80 7.51 7.05
N ARG A 171 -8.56 8.13 7.96
CA ARG A 171 -8.05 9.06 8.98
C ARG A 171 -7.69 8.38 10.29
N GLN A 172 -8.23 7.19 10.52
CA GLN A 172 -8.03 6.44 11.76
C GLN A 172 -8.01 4.94 11.51
N VAL A 173 -7.44 4.21 12.46
CA VAL A 173 -7.51 2.76 12.60
C VAL A 173 -8.21 2.46 13.93
N GLY A 174 -9.18 1.54 13.94
CA GLY A 174 -10.01 1.24 15.10
C GLY A 174 -11.18 2.24 15.31
N PRO A 175 -11.94 2.11 16.41
CA PRO A 175 -11.71 1.19 17.53
C PRO A 175 -12.11 -0.26 17.25
N HIS A 176 -12.88 -0.53 16.19
CA HIS A 176 -13.25 -1.88 15.81
C HIS A 176 -12.31 -2.41 14.71
N ARG A 177 -12.08 -3.72 14.67
CA ARG A 177 -11.32 -4.40 13.61
C ARG A 177 -11.87 -4.18 12.22
N THR A 178 -13.18 -4.03 12.12
CA THR A 178 -13.85 -3.74 10.85
C THR A 178 -14.53 -2.38 10.95
N PHE A 179 -14.30 -1.54 9.95
CA PHE A 179 -14.93 -0.24 9.80
C PHE A 179 -15.88 -0.27 8.61
N CYS A 180 -17.18 -0.10 8.86
CA CYS A 180 -18.19 -0.01 7.81
C CYS A 180 -18.74 1.42 7.70
N HIS A 181 -18.92 1.91 6.47
CA HIS A 181 -19.52 3.20 6.17
C HIS A 181 -20.84 3.02 5.42
N GLY A 182 -21.91 3.63 5.96
CA GLY A 182 -23.22 3.75 5.32
C GLY A 182 -23.46 5.16 4.79
#